data_AF-A0A943J0X4-F1
#
_entry.id   AF-A0A943J0X4-F1
#
_cell.length_a   1.000
_cell.length_b   1.000
_cell.length_c   1.000
_cell.angle_alpha   90.00
_cell.angle_beta   90.00
_cell.angle_gamma   90.00
#
_symmetry.space_group_name_H-M   'P 1'
#
loop_
_entity.id
_entity.type
_entity.pdbx_description
1 polymer ?
#
loop_
_entity_poly.entity_id
_entity_poly.type
_entity_poly.pdbx_seq_one_letter_code
_entity_poly.pdbx_strand_id
1 'polypeptide(L)'
;MKEDFENFEVDKSEPVMSDSNLQCYKTNLEYEEVKNKYSEYFSGQLLDDFMTSYFYDYDGTFCVFFSGGASGSVVDDVVATLKSQDGNIYNYDVVYAFYHGTATEPSQEESTFSLEINSDGYRLLDTEVAYPMSDYTDFE
;
A
#
# COMPACT_ATOMS: atom_id res chain seq x y z
N MET A 1 -1.59 6.21 -8.94
CA MET A 1 -0.26 6.26 -9.60
C MET A 1 -0.30 6.99 -10.94
N LYS A 2 -0.96 6.48 -12.01
CA LYS A 2 -1.09 7.26 -13.26
C LYS A 2 -1.86 8.58 -13.11
N GLU A 3 -2.80 8.63 -12.19
CA GLU A 3 -3.55 9.86 -11.86
C GLU A 3 -2.74 10.82 -10.97
N ASP A 4 -1.70 10.32 -10.30
CA ASP A 4 -0.85 11.10 -9.39
C ASP A 4 0.42 11.61 -10.08
N PHE A 5 0.82 10.99 -11.19
CA PHE A 5 2.01 11.32 -11.96
C PHE A 5 1.65 11.39 -13.46
N GLU A 6 1.40 12.61 -13.95
CA GLU A 6 0.89 12.89 -15.31
C GLU A 6 1.76 12.31 -16.44
N ASN A 7 3.03 12.00 -16.17
CA ASN A 7 3.99 11.48 -17.15
C ASN A 7 4.55 10.10 -16.75
N PHE A 8 3.82 9.28 -15.99
CA PHE A 8 4.33 7.97 -15.56
C PHE A 8 4.61 7.03 -16.74
N GLU A 9 5.88 6.66 -16.90
CA GLU A 9 6.37 5.74 -17.92
C GLU A 9 7.16 4.60 -17.28
N VAL A 10 7.07 3.41 -17.88
CA VAL A 10 7.81 2.21 -17.44
C VAL A 10 8.68 1.73 -18.59
N ASP A 11 9.99 1.69 -18.38
CA ASP A 11 10.92 1.11 -19.33
C ASP A 11 10.98 -0.41 -19.16
N LYS A 12 10.46 -1.13 -20.16
CA LYS A 12 10.40 -2.59 -20.17
C LYS A 12 11.55 -3.25 -20.93
N SER A 13 12.51 -2.46 -21.43
CA SER A 13 13.59 -2.97 -22.27
C SER A 13 14.64 -3.75 -21.46
N GLU A 14 14.90 -3.33 -20.22
CA GLU A 14 15.93 -3.89 -19.35
C GLU A 14 15.36 -4.13 -17.94
N PRO A 15 14.91 -5.35 -17.61
CA PRO A 15 14.46 -5.67 -16.26
C PRO A 15 15.63 -5.68 -15.28
N VAL A 16 15.36 -5.20 -14.08
CA VAL A 16 16.27 -5.24 -12.94
C VAL A 16 15.80 -6.36 -12.01
N MET A 17 16.75 -7.05 -11.38
CA MET A 17 16.44 -8.03 -10.32
C MET A 17 16.50 -7.32 -8.98
N SER A 18 15.41 -7.36 -8.21
CA SER A 18 15.43 -6.91 -6.81
C SER A 18 16.21 -7.89 -5.93
N ASP A 19 16.50 -7.47 -4.70
CA ASP A 19 17.17 -8.32 -3.70
C ASP A 19 16.36 -9.59 -3.35
N SER A 20 15.04 -9.56 -3.58
CA SER A 20 14.13 -10.70 -3.42
C SER A 20 14.01 -11.57 -4.67
N ASN A 21 14.90 -11.40 -5.66
CA ASN A 21 14.86 -12.08 -6.96
C ASN A 21 13.55 -11.86 -7.75
N LEU A 22 12.87 -10.75 -7.54
CA LEU A 22 11.70 -10.36 -8.33
C LEU A 22 12.13 -9.42 -9.46
N GLN A 23 11.57 -9.62 -10.64
CA GLN A 23 11.80 -8.73 -11.78
C GLN A 23 11.03 -7.42 -11.60
N CYS A 24 11.77 -6.32 -11.58
CA CYS A 24 11.24 -4.97 -11.56
C CYS A 24 11.70 -4.19 -12.80
N TYR A 25 10.97 -3.13 -13.11
CA TYR A 25 11.20 -2.30 -14.27
C TYR A 25 11.33 -0.85 -13.84
N LYS A 26 12.36 -0.20 -14.35
CA LYS A 26 12.61 1.21 -14.06
C LYS A 26 11.48 2.06 -14.61
N THR A 27 11.20 3.13 -13.90
CA THR A 27 10.29 4.17 -14.35
C THR A 27 11.07 5.45 -14.62
N ASN A 28 10.39 6.46 -15.14
CA ASN A 28 10.97 7.80 -15.30
C ASN A 28 10.93 8.66 -14.03
N LEU A 29 10.54 8.09 -12.88
CA LEU A 29 10.41 8.80 -11.60
C LEU A 29 11.56 8.45 -10.65
N GLU A 30 11.90 9.42 -9.80
CA GLU A 30 12.80 9.19 -8.65
C GLU A 30 12.03 8.53 -7.50
N TYR A 31 12.67 7.61 -6.78
CA TYR A 31 12.03 6.89 -5.66
C TYR A 31 11.53 7.85 -4.57
N GLU A 32 12.34 8.86 -4.25
CA GLU A 32 11.99 9.88 -3.25
C GLU A 32 10.86 10.81 -3.71
N GLU A 33 10.73 11.08 -5.01
CA GLU A 33 9.58 11.82 -5.54
C GLU A 33 8.28 11.05 -5.25
N VAL A 34 8.29 9.74 -5.50
CA VAL A 34 7.14 8.88 -5.27
C VAL A 34 6.84 8.73 -3.78
N LYS A 35 7.87 8.53 -2.95
CA LYS A 35 7.74 8.48 -1.50
C LYS A 35 7.13 9.77 -0.93
N ASN A 36 7.61 10.93 -1.39
CA ASN A 36 7.07 12.22 -0.98
C ASN A 36 5.58 12.35 -1.33
N LYS A 37 5.17 11.87 -2.51
CA LYS A 37 3.76 11.87 -2.88
C LYS A 37 2.93 10.97 -1.96
N TYR A 38 3.39 9.76 -1.67
CA TYR A 38 2.67 8.86 -0.76
C TYR A 38 2.68 9.32 0.71
N SER A 39 3.61 10.21 1.09
CA SER A 39 3.60 10.86 2.41
C SER A 39 2.37 11.75 2.67
N GLU A 40 1.63 12.11 1.61
CA GLU A 40 0.33 12.80 1.75
C GLU A 40 -0.73 11.90 2.40
N TYR A 41 -0.57 10.57 2.30
CA TYR A 41 -1.54 9.57 2.79
C TYR A 41 -1.03 8.78 3.98
N PHE A 42 0.27 8.45 4.00
CA PHE A 42 0.90 7.62 5.03
C PHE A 42 1.96 8.42 5.79
N SER A 43 2.13 8.14 7.08
CA SER A 43 3.19 8.72 7.90
C SER A 43 3.93 7.66 8.72
N GLY A 44 5.09 8.03 9.26
CA GLY A 44 5.90 7.15 10.09
C GLY A 44 6.40 5.92 9.34
N GLN A 45 6.54 4.80 10.08
CA GLN A 45 7.06 3.53 9.56
C GLN A 45 6.15 2.94 8.47
N LEU A 46 4.84 3.21 8.52
CA LEU A 46 3.89 2.67 7.55
C LEU A 46 4.17 3.14 6.13
N LEU A 47 4.62 4.38 5.94
CA LEU A 47 5.05 4.87 4.62
C LEU A 47 6.24 4.06 4.10
N ASP A 48 7.24 3.81 4.94
CA ASP A 48 8.43 3.05 4.55
C ASP A 48 8.08 1.59 4.23
N ASP A 49 7.23 0.97 5.05
CA ASP A 49 6.75 -0.39 4.84
C ASP A 49 5.94 -0.51 3.55
N PHE A 50 5.03 0.44 3.29
CA PHE A 50 4.27 0.49 2.03
C PHE A 50 5.20 0.62 0.83
N MET A 51 6.15 1.56 0.87
CA MET A 51 7.05 1.80 -0.25
C MET A 51 7.94 0.58 -0.54
N THR A 52 8.45 -0.08 0.50
CA THR A 52 9.33 -1.25 0.35
C THR A 52 8.60 -2.55 0.04
N SER A 53 7.33 -2.68 0.42
CA SER A 53 6.52 -3.89 0.13
C SER A 53 6.08 -3.96 -1.33
N TYR A 54 5.82 -2.81 -1.95
CA TYR A 54 5.22 -2.76 -3.31
C TYR A 54 6.17 -2.24 -4.39
N PHE A 55 7.22 -1.52 -3.99
CA PHE A 55 8.13 -0.86 -4.92
C PHE A 55 9.57 -1.15 -4.58
N TYR A 56 10.45 -0.84 -5.53
CA TYR A 56 11.87 -1.07 -5.38
C TYR A 56 12.64 0.20 -5.71
N ASP A 57 13.62 0.52 -4.88
CA ASP A 57 14.61 1.57 -5.13
C ASP A 57 15.81 0.94 -5.82
N TYR A 58 16.06 1.32 -7.08
CA TYR A 58 17.26 0.94 -7.80
C TYR A 58 18.12 2.17 -8.09
N ASP A 59 19.13 2.39 -7.26
CA ASP A 59 20.04 3.54 -7.35
C ASP A 59 19.30 4.89 -7.42
N GLY A 60 18.26 5.07 -6.60
CA GLY A 60 17.40 6.26 -6.55
C GLY A 60 16.28 6.28 -7.59
N THR A 61 16.25 5.30 -8.50
CA THR A 61 15.19 5.18 -9.52
C THR A 61 14.02 4.38 -8.96
N PHE A 62 12.80 4.88 -9.13
CA PHE A 62 11.59 4.14 -8.78
C PHE A 62 11.38 2.98 -9.75
N CYS A 63 11.33 1.76 -9.22
CA CYS A 63 11.08 0.55 -9.98
C CYS A 63 9.77 -0.12 -9.54
N VAL A 64 9.01 -0.60 -10.52
CA VAL A 64 7.75 -1.32 -10.30
C VAL A 64 7.88 -2.79 -10.67
N PHE A 65 7.30 -3.68 -9.87
CA PHE A 65 7.20 -5.09 -10.21
C PHE A 65 6.16 -5.29 -11.32
N PHE A 66 6.50 -6.06 -12.35
CA PHE A 66 5.54 -6.44 -13.39
C PHE A 66 4.88 -7.76 -13.02
N SER A 67 4.10 -7.75 -11.96
CA SER A 67 3.12 -8.79 -11.67
C SER A 67 1.73 -8.25 -12.02
N GLY A 68 0.97 -8.98 -12.84
CA GLY A 68 -0.43 -8.67 -13.04
C GLY A 68 -1.16 -8.88 -11.71
N GLY A 69 -1.73 -7.83 -11.13
CA GLY A 69 -2.36 -7.92 -9.82
C GLY A 69 -3.71 -7.23 -9.80
N ALA A 70 -4.76 -7.95 -10.20
CA ALA A 70 -6.09 -7.67 -9.67
C ALA A 70 -6.28 -8.66 -8.52
N SER A 71 -6.34 -8.18 -7.28
CA SER A 71 -6.62 -9.05 -6.13
C SER A 71 -8.00 -9.70 -6.23
N GLY A 72 -8.92 -9.11 -7.02
CA GLY A 72 -10.33 -9.47 -7.02
C GLY A 72 -11.00 -9.19 -5.68
N SER A 73 -10.35 -8.42 -4.80
CA SER A 73 -10.83 -8.16 -3.46
C SER A 73 -11.64 -6.87 -3.41
N VAL A 74 -12.79 -6.90 -2.74
CA VAL A 74 -13.65 -5.74 -2.49
C VAL A 74 -13.94 -5.66 -1.00
N VAL A 75 -13.86 -4.45 -0.46
CA VAL A 75 -14.25 -4.13 0.91
C VAL A 75 -15.52 -3.30 0.86
N ASP A 76 -16.51 -3.66 1.67
CA ASP A 76 -17.78 -2.94 1.82
C ASP A 76 -18.23 -2.92 3.30
N ASP A 77 -19.33 -2.23 3.60
CA ASP A 77 -19.95 -2.16 4.94
C ASP A 77 -18.96 -1.83 6.07
N VAL A 78 -18.05 -0.90 5.80
CA VAL A 78 -16.98 -0.51 6.74
C VAL A 78 -17.57 0.30 7.90
N VAL A 79 -17.39 -0.20 9.11
CA VAL A 79 -17.73 0.48 10.36
C VAL A 79 -16.46 0.69 11.17
N ALA A 80 -16.03 1.95 11.31
CA ALA A 80 -14.90 2.33 12.15
C ALA A 80 -15.38 2.88 13.51
N THR A 81 -14.83 2.36 14.59
CA THR A 81 -15.14 2.75 15.97
C THR A 81 -13.91 3.32 16.65
N LEU A 82 -13.96 4.57 17.09
CA LEU A 82 -12.86 5.19 17.84
C LEU A 82 -12.67 4.47 19.18
N LYS A 83 -11.45 4.00 19.44
CA LYS A 83 -11.09 3.26 20.66
C LYS A 83 -10.35 4.10 21.67
N SER A 84 -9.39 4.88 21.18
CA SER A 84 -8.57 5.74 22.02
C SER A 84 -8.02 6.90 21.20
N GLN A 85 -7.60 7.92 21.93
CA GLN A 85 -6.94 9.08 21.37
C GLN A 85 -5.75 9.45 22.25
N ASP A 86 -4.60 9.68 21.63
CA ASP A 86 -3.42 10.25 22.27
C ASP A 86 -2.97 11.49 21.49
N GLY A 87 -3.27 12.67 22.04
CA GLY A 87 -3.01 13.93 21.35
C GLY A 87 -3.70 14.01 19.98
N ASN A 88 -2.90 14.05 18.92
CA ASN A 88 -3.34 14.09 17.53
C ASN A 88 -3.45 12.70 16.87
N ILE A 89 -3.21 11.62 17.62
CA ILE A 89 -3.30 10.24 17.15
C ILE A 89 -4.64 9.64 17.58
N TYR A 90 -5.38 9.08 16.63
CA TYR A 90 -6.70 8.49 16.83
C TYR A 90 -6.67 7.02 16.40
N ASN A 91 -6.97 6.11 17.31
CA ASN A 91 -6.90 4.67 17.08
C ASN A 91 -8.31 4.09 16.94
N TYR A 92 -8.54 3.32 15.89
CA TYR A 92 -9.85 2.77 15.52
C TYR A 92 -9.81 1.24 15.46
N ASP A 93 -10.89 0.63 15.93
CA ASP A 93 -11.27 -0.72 15.50
C ASP A 93 -12.15 -0.60 14.25
N VAL A 94 -12.01 -1.52 13.31
CA VAL A 94 -12.81 -1.58 12.10
C VAL A 94 -13.43 -2.96 11.95
N VAL A 95 -14.69 -2.96 11.56
CA VAL A 95 -15.41 -4.14 11.12
C VAL A 95 -15.83 -3.91 9.66
N TYR A 96 -15.57 -4.85 8.77
CA TYR A 96 -15.85 -4.69 7.34
C TYR A 96 -16.25 -6.00 6.66
N ALA A 97 -17.05 -5.90 5.61
CA ALA A 97 -17.40 -7.02 4.74
C ALA A 97 -16.32 -7.17 3.65
N PHE A 98 -15.73 -8.35 3.54
CA PHE A 98 -14.68 -8.65 2.57
C PHE A 98 -15.17 -9.67 1.55
N TYR A 99 -15.02 -9.33 0.28
CA TYR A 99 -15.32 -10.21 -0.85
C TYR A 99 -14.03 -10.53 -1.58
N HIS A 100 -13.82 -11.80 -1.92
CA HIS A 100 -12.67 -12.22 -2.71
C HIS A 100 -13.10 -12.91 -4.02
N GLY A 101 -12.52 -12.47 -5.13
CA GLY A 101 -12.79 -13.01 -6.46
C GLY A 101 -14.24 -12.79 -6.89
N THR A 102 -14.98 -13.89 -7.09
CA THR A 102 -16.39 -13.87 -7.50
C THR A 102 -17.36 -14.20 -6.37
N ALA A 103 -16.93 -14.05 -5.11
CA ALA A 103 -17.78 -14.30 -3.95
C ALA A 103 -19.03 -13.41 -3.96
N THR A 104 -20.20 -14.00 -3.68
CA THR A 104 -21.48 -13.27 -3.57
C THR A 104 -21.89 -13.02 -2.12
N GLU A 105 -21.20 -13.65 -1.16
CA GLU A 105 -21.39 -13.47 0.27
C GLU A 105 -20.05 -13.03 0.88
N PRO A 106 -20.03 -12.03 1.77
CA PRO A 106 -18.79 -11.56 2.38
C PRO A 106 -18.33 -12.44 3.53
N SER A 107 -17.02 -12.44 3.80
CA SER A 107 -16.52 -12.71 5.14
C SER A 107 -16.58 -11.42 5.97
N GLN A 108 -17.03 -11.53 7.22
CA GLN A 108 -16.96 -10.41 8.15
C GLN A 108 -15.57 -10.42 8.78
N GLU A 109 -14.81 -9.36 8.54
CA GLU A 109 -13.46 -9.20 9.04
C GLU A 109 -13.38 -8.07 10.07
N GLU A 110 -12.38 -8.15 10.93
CA GLU A 110 -12.03 -7.13 11.92
C GLU A 110 -10.57 -6.70 11.70
N SER A 111 -10.28 -5.43 11.95
CA SER A 111 -8.92 -4.89 11.88
C SER A 111 -8.80 -3.64 12.74
N THR A 112 -7.60 -3.07 12.78
CA THR A 112 -7.34 -1.79 13.45
C THR A 112 -6.55 -0.87 12.53
N PHE A 113 -6.72 0.43 12.73
CA PHE A 113 -5.86 1.44 12.14
C PHE A 113 -5.71 2.67 13.03
N SER A 114 -4.66 3.43 12.78
CA SER A 114 -4.35 4.67 13.49
C SER A 114 -4.19 5.83 12.52
N LEU A 115 -4.85 6.95 12.81
CA LEU A 115 -4.73 8.19 12.06
C LEU A 115 -3.97 9.23 12.88
N GLU A 116 -3.03 9.91 12.23
CA GLU A 116 -2.48 11.17 12.70
C GLU A 116 -3.28 12.31 12.06
N ILE A 117 -3.85 13.22 12.88
CA ILE A 117 -4.66 14.35 12.39
C ILE A 117 -3.97 15.69 12.70
N ASN A 118 -3.65 16.44 11.65
CA ASN A 118 -2.82 17.64 11.72
C ASN A 118 -3.55 18.80 11.00
N SER A 119 -2.94 19.99 10.95
CA SER A 119 -3.48 21.12 10.17
C SER A 119 -3.66 20.81 8.69
N ASP A 120 -2.86 19.87 8.18
CA ASP A 120 -2.76 19.55 6.76
C ASP A 120 -3.71 18.42 6.33
N GLY A 121 -4.49 17.86 7.28
CA GLY A 121 -5.40 16.75 7.04
C GLY A 121 -5.14 15.57 7.98
N TYR A 122 -5.39 14.36 7.48
CA TYR A 122 -5.14 13.12 8.20
C TYR A 122 -4.20 12.22 7.41
N ARG A 123 -3.36 11.47 8.11
CA ARG A 123 -2.44 10.48 7.54
C ARG A 123 -2.57 9.16 8.29
N LEU A 124 -2.49 8.05 7.58
CA LEU A 124 -2.49 6.72 8.17
C LEU A 124 -1.10 6.43 8.76
N LEU A 125 -1.07 6.15 10.05
CA LEU A 125 0.15 5.92 10.83
C LEU A 125 0.45 4.43 11.00
N ASP A 126 -0.59 3.63 11.14
CA ASP A 126 -0.51 2.19 11.37
C ASP A 126 -1.80 1.51 10.90
N THR A 127 -1.71 0.25 10.47
CA THR A 127 -2.86 -0.56 10.08
C THR A 127 -2.54 -2.04 10.16
N GLU A 128 -3.46 -2.82 10.72
CA GLU A 128 -3.45 -4.29 10.64
C GLU A 128 -4.10 -4.80 9.35
N VAL A 129 -4.66 -3.92 8.52
CA VAL A 129 -5.23 -4.32 7.24
C VAL A 129 -4.10 -4.89 6.41
N ALA A 130 -4.07 -6.22 6.32
CA ALA A 130 -3.03 -6.98 5.67
C ALA A 130 -2.79 -6.41 4.29
N TYR A 131 -1.57 -5.94 4.06
CA TYR A 131 -1.04 -5.77 2.72
C TYR A 131 -1.29 -7.08 1.98
N PRO A 132 -2.05 -7.11 0.87
CA PRO A 132 -2.08 -8.27 0.02
C PRO A 132 -0.70 -8.38 -0.64
N MET A 133 0.30 -8.87 0.11
CA MET A 133 1.33 -9.67 -0.50
C MET A 133 0.60 -10.93 -0.93
N SER A 134 0.40 -11.06 -2.23
CA SER A 134 0.06 -12.35 -2.84
C SER A 134 0.88 -13.43 -2.16
N ASP A 135 0.22 -14.48 -1.68
CA ASP A 135 0.82 -15.71 -1.20
C ASP A 135 1.88 -16.22 -2.21
N TYR A 136 3.12 -15.73 -2.07
CA TYR A 136 4.33 -16.30 -2.67
C TYR A 136 5.16 -16.93 -1.56
N THR A 137 4.50 -17.61 -0.64
CA THR A 137 5.13 -18.67 0.15
C THR A 137 4.69 -19.99 -0.43
N ASP A 138 5.36 -20.42 -1.49
CA ASP A 138 5.56 -21.83 -1.84
C ASP A 138 6.59 -21.91 -2.98
N PHE A 139 7.87 -21.85 -2.59
CA PHE A 139 8.93 -22.50 -3.36
C PHE A 139 9.50 -23.60 -2.49
N GLU A 140 9.05 -24.84 -2.74
CA GLU A 140 9.84 -26.06 -2.45
C GLU A 140 11.13 -26.07 -3.27
#